data_AF-A0A2M7MGM2-F1
#
_entry.id   AF-A0A2M7MGM2-F1
#
_cell.length_a   1.000
_cell.length_b   1.000
_cell.length_c   1.000
_cell.angle_alpha   90.00
_cell.angle_beta   90.00
_cell.angle_gamma   90.00
#
_symmetry.space_group_name_H-M   'P 1'
#
loop_
_entity.id
_entity.type
_entity.pdbx_description
1 polymer ?
#
loop_
_entity_poly.entity_id
_entity_poly.type
_entity_poly.pdbx_seq_one_letter_code
_entity_poly.pdbx_strand_id
1 'polypeptide(L)'
;DTPIDYKNIKYQYAYPLAYADIISDEVSEDLKVDPILAHALIKQESFYQNDIVSKVGAIGLMQLMPYTARDIARTIGVKPPRPYDLMKPEINIKLGVKYMEEVFRRFDNNMINA
;
A
#
# COMPACT_ATOMS: atom_id res chain seq x y z
N ASP A 1 -15.74 -7.39 -25.22
CA ASP A 1 -14.56 -7.13 -24.37
C ASP A 1 -13.43 -8.07 -24.75
N THR A 2 -12.32 -7.51 -25.23
CA THR A 2 -11.12 -8.30 -25.54
C THR A 2 -10.44 -8.68 -24.22
N PRO A 3 -10.14 -9.97 -23.97
CA PRO A 3 -9.42 -10.38 -22.77
C PRO A 3 -8.09 -9.64 -22.65
N ILE A 4 -7.76 -9.17 -21.46
CA ILE A 4 -6.47 -8.55 -21.18
C ILE A 4 -5.39 -9.62 -21.35
N ASP A 5 -4.49 -9.42 -22.31
CA ASP A 5 -3.28 -10.23 -22.45
C ASP A 5 -2.21 -9.70 -21.52
N TYR A 6 -2.11 -10.28 -20.32
CA TYR A 6 -1.12 -9.89 -19.30
C TYR A 6 0.34 -10.14 -19.72
N LYS A 7 0.58 -10.88 -20.82
CA LYS A 7 1.93 -11.04 -21.41
C LYS A 7 2.30 -9.91 -22.37
N ASN A 8 1.35 -9.04 -22.72
CA ASN A 8 1.61 -7.91 -23.59
C ASN A 8 2.46 -6.88 -22.84
N ILE A 9 3.62 -6.57 -23.44
CA ILE A 9 4.64 -5.70 -22.88
C ILE A 9 4.12 -4.30 -22.52
N LYS A 10 3.08 -3.81 -23.20
CA LYS A 10 2.43 -2.52 -22.88
C LYS A 10 1.82 -2.54 -21.48
N TYR A 11 1.22 -3.64 -21.06
CA TYR A 11 0.64 -3.76 -19.72
C TYR A 11 1.72 -3.92 -18.64
N GLN A 12 2.83 -4.59 -18.94
CA GLN A 12 3.97 -4.69 -18.02
C GLN A 12 4.58 -3.31 -17.74
N TYR A 13 4.69 -2.45 -18.75
CA TYR A 13 5.13 -1.06 -18.56
C TYR A 13 4.09 -0.18 -17.89
N ALA A 14 2.80 -0.36 -18.21
CA ALA A 14 1.74 0.43 -17.62
C ALA A 14 1.46 0.06 -16.16
N TYR A 15 1.71 -1.18 -15.74
CA TYR A 15 1.46 -1.71 -14.40
C TYR A 15 2.71 -2.42 -13.87
N PRO A 16 3.80 -1.66 -13.61
CA PRO A 16 5.00 -2.25 -13.04
C PRO A 16 4.70 -2.79 -11.63
N LEU A 17 5.12 -4.01 -11.34
CA LEU A 17 5.04 -4.62 -10.02
C LEU A 17 6.28 -4.26 -9.20
N ALA A 18 6.57 -2.96 -9.08
CA ALA A 18 7.67 -2.51 -8.24
C ALA A 18 7.37 -2.85 -6.76
N TYR A 19 8.41 -3.20 -6.01
CA TYR A 19 8.33 -3.63 -4.61
C TYR A 19 7.46 -4.88 -4.36
N ALA A 20 7.27 -5.73 -5.39
CA ALA A 20 6.43 -6.92 -5.29
C ALA A 20 6.85 -7.87 -4.16
N ASP A 21 8.15 -7.99 -3.91
CA ASP A 21 8.75 -8.75 -2.81
C ASP A 21 8.33 -8.19 -1.44
N ILE A 22 8.48 -6.87 -1.24
CA ILE A 22 8.08 -6.21 0.00
C ILE A 22 6.56 -6.32 0.21
N ILE A 23 5.79 -6.15 -0.85
CA ILE A 23 4.32 -6.23 -0.79
C ILE A 23 3.88 -7.67 -0.47
N SER A 24 4.47 -8.68 -1.12
CA SER A 24 4.12 -10.08 -0.86
C SER A 24 4.45 -10.50 0.55
N ASP A 25 5.53 -9.99 1.13
CA ASP A 25 5.96 -10.34 2.48
C ASP A 25 5.06 -9.71 3.57
N GLU A 26 4.43 -8.57 3.29
CA GLU A 26 3.64 -7.82 4.28
C GLU A 26 2.12 -8.14 4.24
N VAL A 27 1.60 -8.54 3.08
CA VAL A 27 0.18 -8.88 2.90
C VAL A 27 -0.15 -10.19 3.62
N SER A 28 -1.12 -10.16 4.53
CA SER A 28 -1.55 -11.35 5.25
C SER A 28 -2.35 -12.31 4.36
N GLU A 29 -1.97 -13.59 4.35
CA GLU A 29 -2.76 -14.67 3.75
C GLU A 29 -4.15 -14.81 4.41
N ASP A 30 -4.27 -14.48 5.70
CA ASP A 30 -5.49 -14.68 6.49
C ASP A 30 -6.66 -13.81 6.03
N LEU A 31 -6.37 -12.63 5.46
CA LEU A 31 -7.39 -11.67 5.05
C LEU A 31 -7.80 -11.83 3.58
N LYS A 32 -7.18 -12.78 2.86
CA LYS A 32 -7.37 -12.97 1.42
C LYS A 32 -7.26 -11.66 0.63
N VAL A 33 -6.48 -10.70 1.14
CA VAL A 33 -6.22 -9.45 0.43
C VAL A 33 -5.25 -9.80 -0.68
N ASP A 34 -5.70 -9.67 -1.92
CA ASP A 34 -4.85 -9.92 -3.08
C ASP A 34 -3.71 -8.86 -3.10
N PRO A 35 -2.43 -9.27 -3.17
CA PRO A 35 -1.30 -8.35 -3.34
C PRO A 35 -1.48 -7.34 -4.49
N ILE A 36 -2.25 -7.71 -5.52
CA ILE A 36 -2.60 -6.83 -6.63
C ILE A 36 -3.36 -5.58 -6.15
N LEU A 37 -4.14 -5.67 -5.08
CA LEU A 37 -4.83 -4.52 -4.50
C LEU A 37 -3.86 -3.51 -3.89
N ALA A 38 -2.83 -3.98 -3.18
CA ALA A 38 -1.78 -3.10 -2.68
C ALA A 38 -1.03 -2.42 -3.83
N HIS A 39 -0.72 -3.15 -4.91
CA HIS A 39 -0.14 -2.57 -6.12
C HIS A 39 -1.04 -1.52 -6.77
N ALA A 40 -2.36 -1.79 -6.88
CA ALA A 40 -3.32 -0.85 -7.45
C ALA A 40 -3.41 0.43 -6.61
N LEU A 41 -3.44 0.30 -5.29
CA LEU A 41 -3.45 1.42 -4.35
C LEU A 41 -2.17 2.26 -4.46
N ILE A 42 -0.98 1.63 -4.38
CA ILE A 42 0.30 2.34 -4.50
C ILE A 42 0.39 3.10 -5.83
N LYS A 43 -0.06 2.47 -6.93
CA LYS A 43 -0.07 3.12 -8.24
C LYS A 43 -0.97 4.36 -8.26
N GLN A 44 -2.16 4.28 -7.66
CA GLN A 44 -3.12 5.37 -7.61
C GLN A 44 -2.65 6.51 -6.69
N GLU A 45 -2.01 6.18 -5.57
CA GLU A 45 -1.61 7.14 -4.54
C GLU A 45 -0.30 7.87 -4.87
N SER A 46 0.69 7.17 -5.43
CA SER A 46 2.03 7.72 -5.62
C SER A 46 2.64 7.44 -6.98
N PHE A 47 2.00 6.61 -7.81
CA PHE A 47 2.62 6.09 -9.03
C PHE A 47 4.00 5.46 -8.76
N TYR A 48 4.14 4.77 -7.62
CA TYR A 48 5.37 4.14 -7.12
C TYR A 48 6.52 5.09 -6.75
N GLN A 49 6.26 6.39 -6.58
CA GLN A 49 7.26 7.34 -6.09
C GLN A 49 7.24 7.37 -4.55
N ASN A 50 8.35 6.97 -3.94
CA ASN A 50 8.45 6.80 -2.48
C ASN A 50 8.69 8.11 -1.71
N ASP A 51 9.06 9.20 -2.40
CA ASP A 51 9.43 10.49 -1.82
C ASP A 51 8.35 11.58 -2.01
N ILE A 52 7.15 11.23 -2.48
CA ILE A 52 6.03 12.16 -2.63
C ILE A 52 5.43 12.53 -1.26
N VAL A 53 5.16 13.83 -1.10
CA VAL A 53 4.35 14.37 -0.01
C VAL A 53 3.14 15.11 -0.59
N SER A 54 1.93 14.75 -0.16
CA SER A 54 0.71 15.44 -0.59
C SER A 54 0.59 16.84 0.03
N LYS A 55 -0.29 17.67 -0.53
CA LYS A 55 -0.60 19.02 0.01
C LYS A 55 -1.07 19.01 1.46
N VAL A 56 -1.68 17.91 1.90
CA VAL A 56 -2.22 17.76 3.27
C VAL A 56 -1.29 16.94 4.17
N GLY A 57 -0.13 16.52 3.67
CA GLY A 57 0.93 15.88 4.47
C GLY A 57 0.91 14.35 4.48
N ALA A 58 0.23 13.71 3.54
CA ALA A 58 0.36 12.26 3.30
C ALA A 58 1.72 11.96 2.65
N ILE A 59 2.38 10.84 3.00
CA ILE A 59 3.78 10.58 2.63
C ILE A 59 3.96 9.20 2.00
N GLY A 60 4.75 9.14 0.93
CA GLY A 60 5.33 7.93 0.36
C GLY A 60 4.37 7.07 -0.46
N LEU A 61 4.73 5.80 -0.63
CA LEU A 61 4.13 4.89 -1.62
C LEU A 61 2.62 4.71 -1.48
N MET A 62 2.15 4.56 -0.25
CA MET A 62 0.73 4.36 0.09
C MET A 62 0.10 5.62 0.70
N GLN A 63 0.75 6.78 0.53
CA GLN A 63 0.26 8.10 1.01
C GLN A 63 -0.27 8.05 2.45
N LEU A 64 0.57 7.58 3.37
CA LEU A 64 0.21 7.49 4.77
C LEU A 64 0.27 8.85 5.47
N MET A 65 -0.76 9.16 6.23
CA MET A 65 -0.71 10.27 7.18
C MET A 65 0.23 9.92 8.34
N PRO A 66 1.13 10.84 8.77
CA PRO A 66 2.05 10.56 9.88
C PRO A 66 1.37 10.17 11.19
N TYR A 67 0.16 10.68 11.43
CA TYR A 67 -0.64 10.28 12.59
C TYR A 67 -1.08 8.81 12.47
N THR A 68 -1.72 8.45 11.36
CA THR A 68 -2.16 7.07 11.06
C THR A 68 -1.00 6.08 11.13
N ALA A 69 0.14 6.40 10.51
CA ALA A 69 1.30 5.50 10.51
C ALA A 69 1.83 5.22 11.93
N ARG A 70 1.81 6.22 12.82
CA ARG A 70 2.19 6.01 14.24
C ARG A 70 1.18 5.17 15.00
N ASP A 71 -0.10 5.35 14.74
CA ASP A 71 -1.15 4.57 15.40
C ASP A 71 -1.07 3.10 14.98
N ILE A 72 -0.92 2.84 13.68
CA ILE A 72 -0.71 1.47 13.17
C ILE A 72 0.57 0.86 13.73
N ALA A 73 1.68 1.60 13.76
CA ALA A 73 2.93 1.12 14.34
C ALA A 73 2.76 0.66 15.80
N ARG A 74 1.98 1.40 16.60
CA ARG A 74 1.65 1.01 17.98
C ARG A 74 0.80 -0.25 18.03
N THR A 75 -0.23 -0.35 17.19
CA THR A 75 -1.12 -1.52 17.12
C THR A 75 -0.36 -2.81 16.82
N ILE A 76 0.63 -2.75 15.92
CA ILE A 76 1.43 -3.93 15.54
C ILE A 76 2.72 -4.09 16.37
N GLY A 77 2.91 -3.28 17.41
CA GLY A 77 4.03 -3.42 18.36
C GLY A 77 5.41 -3.02 17.80
N VAL A 78 5.47 -2.18 16.77
CA VAL A 78 6.74 -1.66 16.21
C VAL A 78 7.01 -0.21 16.61
N LYS A 79 8.25 0.23 16.43
CA LYS A 79 8.63 1.62 16.74
C LYS A 79 7.85 2.60 15.84
N PRO A 80 7.19 3.62 16.42
CA PRO A 80 6.50 4.64 15.64
C PRO A 80 7.48 5.40 14.71
N PRO A 81 7.18 5.51 13.41
CA PRO A 81 8.07 6.17 12.45
C PRO A 81 8.08 7.70 12.65
N ARG A 82 9.19 8.33 12.29
CA ARG A 82 9.22 9.78 12.06
C ARG A 82 8.66 10.06 10.65
N PRO A 83 8.16 11.27 10.34
CA PRO A 83 7.58 11.56 9.03
C PRO A 83 8.49 11.20 7.84
N TYR A 84 9.79 11.50 7.90
CA TYR A 84 10.71 11.16 6.81
C TYR A 84 10.98 9.64 6.70
N ASP A 85 10.77 8.86 7.76
CA ASP A 85 10.90 7.39 7.69
C ASP A 85 9.82 6.80 6.78
N LEU A 86 8.69 7.49 6.56
CA LEU A 86 7.64 7.08 5.64
C LEU A 86 8.05 7.20 4.16
N MET A 87 9.19 7.80 3.85
CA MET A 87 9.75 7.77 2.49
C MET A 87 10.49 6.46 2.18
N LYS A 88 10.76 5.64 3.21
CA LYS A 88 11.40 4.33 3.04
C LYS A 88 10.34 3.30 2.60
N PRO A 89 10.49 2.64 1.45
CA PRO A 89 9.50 1.69 0.93
C PRO A 89 9.09 0.63 1.95
N GLU A 90 10.04 0.03 2.66
CA GLU A 90 9.81 -1.06 3.61
C GLU A 90 8.90 -0.62 4.75
N ILE A 91 9.11 0.60 5.28
CA ILE A 91 8.31 1.14 6.38
C ILE A 91 6.93 1.56 5.87
N ASN A 92 6.88 2.21 4.72
CA ASN A 92 5.62 2.71 4.16
C ASN A 92 4.69 1.58 3.76
N ILE A 93 5.21 0.58 3.03
CA ILE A 93 4.44 -0.60 2.60
C ILE A 93 3.99 -1.42 3.80
N LYS A 94 4.88 -1.71 4.76
CA LYS A 94 4.51 -2.43 5.99
C LYS A 94 3.34 -1.79 6.71
N LEU A 95 3.45 -0.49 7.01
CA LEU A 95 2.40 0.21 7.75
C LEU A 95 1.15 0.42 6.91
N GLY A 96 1.29 0.63 5.60
CA GLY A 96 0.17 0.88 4.71
C GLY A 96 -0.65 -0.37 4.42
N VAL A 97 0.00 -1.52 4.25
CA VAL A 97 -0.68 -2.80 4.14
C VAL A 97 -1.44 -3.11 5.43
N LYS A 98 -0.85 -2.90 6.61
CA LYS A 98 -1.56 -3.13 7.89
C LYS A 98 -2.73 -2.17 8.09
N TYR A 99 -2.59 -0.92 7.65
CA TYR A 99 -3.70 0.03 7.65
C TYR A 99 -4.83 -0.41 6.71
N MET A 100 -4.48 -0.79 5.47
CA MET A 100 -5.42 -1.28 4.47
C MET A 100 -6.18 -2.52 4.97
N GLU A 101 -5.48 -3.47 5.61
CA GLU A 101 -6.08 -4.64 6.26
C GLU A 101 -7.05 -4.26 7.39
N GLU A 102 -6.73 -3.25 8.19
CA GLU A 102 -7.63 -2.75 9.25
C GLU A 102 -8.90 -2.12 8.66
N VAL A 103 -8.74 -1.32 7.59
CA VAL A 103 -9.86 -0.74 6.85
C VAL A 103 -10.74 -1.84 6.27
N PHE A 104 -10.18 -2.85 5.60
CA PHE A 104 -10.97 -3.95 5.06
C PHE A 104 -11.74 -4.73 6.13
N ARG A 105 -11.11 -5.03 7.27
CA ARG A 105 -11.80 -5.67 8.41
C ARG A 105 -12.97 -4.83 8.91
N ARG A 106 -12.82 -3.50 8.95
CA ARG A 106 -13.86 -2.58 9.43
C ARG A 106 -15.09 -2.55 8.52
N PHE A 107 -14.91 -2.82 7.23
CA PHE A 107 -15.98 -2.80 6.24
C PHE A 107 -16.44 -4.21 5.81
N ASP A 108 -16.31 -5.22 6.68
CA ASP A 108 -16.71 -6.62 6.45
C ASP A 108 -16.15 -7.20 5.14
N ASN A 109 -14.92 -6.81 4.77
CA ASN A 109 -14.26 -7.17 3.51
C ASN A 109 -15.02 -6.72 2.24
N ASN A 110 -15.91 -5.73 2.35
CA ASN A 110 -16.58 -5.12 1.20
C ASN A 110 -15.79 -3.91 0.69
N MET A 111 -15.02 -4.12 -0.38
CA MET A 111 -14.18 -3.08 -1.01
C MET A 111 -14.93 -1.85 -1.50
N ILE A 112 -16.25 -1.94 -1.77
CA ILE A 112 -17.04 -0.78 -2.23
C ILE A 112 -17.29 0.20 -1.09
N ASN A 113 -17.33 -0.31 0.15
CA ASN A 113 -17.59 0.49 1.34
C ASN A 113 -16.30 0.92 2.06
N ALA A 114 -15.15 0.39 1.63
CA ALA A 114 -13.84 0.58 2.24
C ALA A 114 -13.20 1.93 1.90
#